data_AF-A0A817MN21-F1
#
_entry.id   AF-A0A817MN21-F1
#
_cell.length_a   1.000
_cell.length_b   1.000
_cell.length_c   1.000
_cell.angle_alpha   90.00
_cell.angle_beta   90.00
_cell.angle_gamma   90.00
#
_symmetry.space_group_name_H-M   'P 1'
#
loop_
_entity.id
_entity.type
_entity.pdbx_description
1 polymer ?
#
loop_
_entity_poly.entity_id
_entity_poly.type
_entity_poly.pdbx_seq_one_letter_code
_entity_poly.pdbx_strand_id
1 'polypeptide(L)'
;FLVVDTEEAWTIGTCDRVWVAKHIKEGHYNMSNVYSIEDDYNLQSNNLEEFAKEKNLWDGKDKLNFAQVFQGPSRSTDARLKAGRELLENLTKNGNFSIFDMISILRDDQAGICVFDQVRGVRTTSSQVSVLTPNKKFQIDACHFLTGTPNPKQSLFKPFIFSNNVQLGPLTVSSPEEVVSQRIHPLYAAHQKAKWENVDHKRLQDFEHEGIMEIINKLKSFEDNNVDTYETLFYDTVSAEIELLREHPCTKRS
;
A
#
# COMPACT_ATOMS: atom_id res chain seq x y z
N PHE A 1 -10.56 6.16 -4.74
CA PHE A 1 -9.16 6.49 -5.05
C PHE A 1 -8.57 7.31 -3.92
N LEU A 2 -7.25 7.20 -3.72
CA LEU A 2 -6.45 8.10 -2.89
C LEU A 2 -5.57 8.92 -3.83
N VAL A 3 -5.59 10.24 -3.69
CA VAL A 3 -4.76 11.16 -4.46
C VAL A 3 -4.04 12.04 -3.45
N VAL A 4 -2.72 11.94 -3.41
CA VAL A 4 -1.91 12.55 -2.36
C VAL A 4 -0.63 13.08 -2.97
N ASP A 5 -0.28 14.31 -2.62
CA ASP A 5 1.04 14.89 -2.86
C ASP A 5 1.64 15.38 -1.54
N THR A 6 2.71 16.15 -1.62
CA THR A 6 3.41 16.67 -0.44
C THR A 6 2.64 17.77 0.30
N GLU A 7 1.63 18.37 -0.30
CA GLU A 7 0.87 19.50 0.24
C GLU A 7 -0.53 19.08 0.69
N GLU A 8 -1.17 18.13 0.00
CA GLU A 8 -2.56 17.74 0.27
C GLU A 8 -2.86 16.25 0.05
N ALA A 9 -3.95 15.80 0.70
CA ALA A 9 -4.45 14.43 0.58
C ALA A 9 -5.96 14.43 0.34
N TRP A 10 -6.38 13.66 -0.67
CA TRP A 10 -7.75 13.56 -1.11
C TRP A 10 -8.18 12.11 -1.27
N THR A 11 -9.44 11.85 -0.93
CA THR A 11 -10.12 10.60 -1.25
C THR A 11 -11.26 10.87 -2.22
N ILE A 12 -11.39 10.05 -3.25
CA ILE A 12 -12.38 10.19 -4.32
C ILE A 12 -13.24 8.92 -4.37
N GLY A 13 -14.55 9.09 -4.27
CA GLY A 13 -15.55 8.06 -4.48
C GLY A 13 -16.21 8.25 -5.85
N THR A 14 -16.34 7.18 -6.63
CA THR A 14 -16.92 7.21 -7.98
C THR A 14 -18.04 6.19 -8.09
N CYS A 15 -19.15 6.56 -8.72
CA CYS A 15 -20.25 5.66 -9.07
C CYS A 15 -20.69 5.93 -10.51
N ASP A 16 -20.48 4.97 -11.41
CA ASP A 16 -20.78 5.13 -12.84
C ASP A 16 -20.14 6.41 -13.42
N ARG A 17 -20.94 7.45 -13.71
CA ARG A 17 -20.48 8.73 -14.28
C ARG A 17 -20.39 9.88 -13.29
N VAL A 18 -20.69 9.64 -12.01
CA VAL A 18 -20.66 10.67 -10.97
C VAL A 18 -19.59 10.36 -9.92
N TRP A 19 -19.11 11.40 -9.24
CA TRP A 19 -18.05 11.32 -8.25
C TRP A 19 -18.19 12.38 -7.17
N VAL A 20 -17.59 12.10 -6.02
CA VAL A 20 -17.34 13.03 -4.91
C VAL A 20 -15.89 12.93 -4.48
N ALA A 21 -15.31 14.03 -3.98
CA ALA A 21 -13.98 14.04 -3.40
C ALA A 21 -13.99 14.75 -2.04
N LYS A 22 -13.33 14.13 -1.06
CA LYS A 22 -13.13 14.67 0.29
C LYS A 22 -11.65 15.00 0.50
N HIS A 23 -11.41 16.21 0.98
CA HIS A 23 -10.11 16.72 1.40
C HIS A 23 -9.83 16.22 2.83
N ILE A 24 -8.74 15.48 2.99
CA ILE A 24 -8.24 15.01 4.28
C ILE A 24 -7.27 16.06 4.80
N LYS A 25 -7.73 16.93 5.71
CA LYS A 25 -6.95 18.07 6.21
C LYS A 25 -6.01 17.70 7.37
N GLU A 26 -6.37 16.68 8.14
CA GLU A 26 -5.63 16.27 9.33
C GLU A 26 -5.96 14.81 9.71
N GLY A 27 -5.13 14.24 10.57
CA GLY A 27 -5.34 12.90 11.11
C GLY A 27 -5.03 11.79 10.11
N HIS A 28 -5.86 10.76 10.10
CA HIS A 28 -5.73 9.57 9.27
C HIS A 28 -7.05 9.27 8.56
N TYR A 29 -6.98 8.50 7.47
CA TYR A 29 -8.17 8.08 6.73
C TYR A 29 -8.03 6.63 6.26
N ASN A 30 -9.01 5.80 6.58
CA ASN A 30 -9.07 4.41 6.12
C ASN A 30 -10.09 4.24 4.99
N MET A 31 -9.72 3.47 3.97
CA MET A 31 -10.59 3.07 2.87
C MET A 31 -10.58 1.56 2.69
N SER A 32 -11.70 1.03 2.20
CA SER A 32 -11.84 -0.37 1.80
C SER A 32 -12.74 -0.47 0.56
N ASN A 33 -13.15 -1.67 0.20
CA ASN A 33 -13.96 -1.97 -0.99
C ASN A 33 -15.45 -1.64 -0.80
N VAL A 34 -15.76 -0.55 -0.09
CA VAL A 34 -17.10 -0.01 0.15
C VAL A 34 -17.06 1.52 0.09
N TYR A 35 -18.18 2.17 -0.20
CA TYR A 35 -18.25 3.62 -0.15
C TYR A 35 -18.14 4.12 1.28
N SER A 36 -17.23 5.07 1.52
CA SER A 36 -16.91 5.60 2.84
C SER A 36 -16.99 7.12 2.96
N ILE A 37 -17.25 7.81 1.84
CA ILE A 37 -17.47 9.26 1.81
C ILE A 37 -18.97 9.47 1.96
N GLU A 38 -19.37 10.19 3.00
CA GLU A 38 -20.78 10.38 3.34
C GLU A 38 -21.28 11.67 2.73
N ASP A 39 -21.59 12.67 3.55
CA ASP A 39 -22.03 14.00 3.14
C ASP A 39 -20.96 15.07 3.40
N ASP A 40 -19.75 14.68 3.81
CA ASP A 40 -18.64 15.55 4.18
C ASP A 40 -17.60 15.75 3.06
N TYR A 41 -17.99 15.46 1.82
CA TYR A 41 -17.19 15.74 0.63
C TYR A 41 -17.09 17.25 0.34
N ASN A 42 -16.01 17.64 -0.33
CA ASN A 42 -15.69 19.04 -0.65
C ASN A 42 -15.89 19.36 -2.12
N LEU A 43 -15.73 18.38 -3.01
CA LEU A 43 -15.97 18.50 -4.44
C LEU A 43 -16.92 17.40 -4.91
N GLN A 44 -17.67 17.67 -5.97
CA GLN A 44 -18.60 16.71 -6.56
C GLN A 44 -18.78 16.95 -8.06
N SER A 45 -19.32 15.96 -8.76
CA SER A 45 -19.87 16.14 -10.11
C SER A 45 -21.02 17.14 -10.09
N ASN A 46 -21.10 18.00 -11.12
CA ASN A 46 -22.18 18.99 -11.24
C ASN A 46 -23.59 18.39 -11.31
N ASN A 47 -23.71 17.13 -11.74
CA ASN A 47 -24.98 16.42 -11.93
C ASN A 47 -25.21 15.30 -10.90
N LEU A 48 -24.52 15.31 -9.74
CA LEU A 48 -24.60 14.23 -8.75
C LEU A 48 -26.04 14.00 -8.27
N GLU A 49 -26.70 15.08 -7.85
CA GLU A 49 -28.07 15.09 -7.34
C GLU A 49 -29.11 14.70 -8.39
N GLU A 50 -28.95 15.19 -9.62
CA GLU A 50 -29.81 14.85 -10.76
C GLU A 50 -29.72 13.36 -11.07
N PHE A 51 -28.49 12.83 -11.20
CA PHE A 51 -28.24 11.41 -11.44
C PHE A 51 -28.85 10.53 -10.35
N ALA A 52 -28.68 10.90 -9.07
CA ALA A 52 -29.26 10.13 -7.96
C ALA A 52 -30.79 10.10 -7.99
N LYS A 53 -31.44 11.22 -8.36
CA LYS A 53 -32.90 11.32 -8.53
C LYS A 53 -33.38 10.49 -9.72
N GLU A 54 -32.72 10.58 -10.87
CA GLU A 54 -33.05 9.79 -12.07
C GLU A 54 -32.99 8.28 -11.80
N LYS A 55 -32.06 7.84 -10.94
CA LYS A 55 -31.93 6.45 -10.50
C LYS A 55 -32.90 6.06 -9.38
N ASN A 56 -33.74 6.99 -8.91
CA ASN A 56 -34.62 6.82 -7.74
C ASN A 56 -33.88 6.39 -6.46
N LEU A 57 -32.64 6.86 -6.27
CA LEU A 57 -31.80 6.53 -5.11
C LEU A 57 -31.84 7.60 -4.02
N TRP A 58 -32.34 8.79 -4.31
CA TRP A 58 -32.39 9.92 -3.38
C TRP A 58 -33.63 10.78 -3.62
N ASP A 59 -34.32 11.18 -2.55
CA ASP A 59 -35.60 11.90 -2.61
C ASP A 59 -35.46 13.43 -2.67
N GLY A 60 -34.24 13.94 -2.56
CA GLY A 60 -33.94 15.36 -2.70
C GLY A 60 -34.20 16.22 -1.47
N LYS A 61 -34.56 15.64 -0.31
CA LYS A 61 -34.93 16.44 0.87
C LYS A 61 -33.72 16.85 1.72
N ASP A 62 -32.83 15.91 2.00
CA ASP A 62 -31.64 16.11 2.82
C ASP A 62 -30.38 16.13 1.98
N LYS A 63 -29.28 16.66 2.52
CA LYS A 63 -27.97 16.61 1.85
C LYS A 63 -27.65 15.16 1.42
N LEU A 64 -27.19 15.01 0.18
CA LEU A 64 -26.91 13.70 -0.38
C LEU A 64 -25.74 13.05 0.39
N ASN A 65 -26.00 11.90 1.02
CA ASN A 65 -24.96 11.06 1.62
C ASN A 65 -24.49 10.04 0.56
N PHE A 66 -23.29 10.26 0.00
CA PHE A 66 -22.82 9.53 -1.17
C PHE A 66 -22.70 8.03 -0.91
N ALA A 67 -22.11 7.65 0.22
CA ALA A 67 -22.02 6.26 0.62
C ALA A 67 -23.41 5.63 0.78
N GLN A 68 -24.32 6.26 1.52
CA GLN A 68 -25.66 5.68 1.74
C GLN A 68 -26.47 5.54 0.45
N VAL A 69 -26.38 6.52 -0.46
CA VAL A 69 -27.13 6.54 -1.71
C VAL A 69 -26.63 5.49 -2.71
N PHE A 70 -25.32 5.31 -2.85
CA PHE A 70 -24.74 4.46 -3.90
C PHE A 70 -24.27 3.07 -3.44
N GLN A 71 -24.20 2.79 -2.14
CA GLN A 71 -23.83 1.46 -1.61
C GLN A 71 -24.84 0.35 -1.98
N GLY A 72 -26.10 0.72 -2.25
CA GLY A 72 -27.17 -0.23 -2.53
C GLY A 72 -27.65 -1.02 -1.30
N PRO A 73 -28.51 -2.05 -1.48
CA PRO A 73 -29.16 -2.77 -0.38
C PRO A 73 -28.21 -3.67 0.42
N SER A 74 -27.03 -4.00 -0.12
CA SER A 74 -25.98 -4.71 0.63
C SER A 74 -25.22 -3.72 1.51
N ARG A 75 -25.84 -3.32 2.63
CA ARG A 75 -25.19 -2.57 3.71
C ARG A 75 -24.25 -3.47 4.52
N SER A 76 -23.42 -4.26 3.87
CA SER A 76 -22.40 -5.03 4.59
C SER A 76 -21.43 -4.02 5.22
N THR A 77 -21.42 -3.95 6.55
CA THR A 77 -20.32 -3.33 7.27
C THR A 77 -19.06 -4.09 6.88
N ASP A 78 -18.19 -3.45 6.12
CA ASP A 78 -16.94 -4.06 5.73
C ASP A 78 -16.07 -4.20 6.99
N ALA A 79 -15.92 -5.45 7.47
CA ALA A 79 -15.12 -5.77 8.64
C ALA A 79 -13.68 -5.25 8.49
N ARG A 80 -13.14 -5.23 7.27
CA ARG A 80 -11.81 -4.70 6.97
C ARG A 80 -11.77 -3.18 7.09
N LEU A 81 -12.83 -2.49 6.67
CA LEU A 81 -12.95 -1.04 6.86
C LEU A 81 -12.97 -0.69 8.35
N LYS A 82 -13.77 -1.42 9.14
CA LYS A 82 -13.86 -1.20 10.59
C LYS A 82 -12.51 -1.48 11.27
N ALA A 83 -11.93 -2.65 11.02
CA ALA A 83 -10.67 -3.06 11.61
C ALA A 83 -9.51 -2.11 11.24
N GLY A 84 -9.42 -1.69 9.97
CA GLY A 84 -8.39 -0.75 9.53
C GLY A 84 -8.55 0.65 10.16
N ARG A 85 -9.79 1.10 10.41
CA ARG A 85 -10.04 2.36 11.15
C ARG A 85 -9.55 2.23 12.58
N GLU A 86 -9.95 1.18 13.28
CA GLU A 86 -9.55 0.94 14.68
C GLU A 86 -8.02 0.83 14.82
N LEU A 87 -7.34 0.15 13.91
CA LEU A 87 -5.87 0.06 13.91
C LEU A 87 -5.20 1.43 13.71
N LEU A 88 -5.65 2.20 12.72
CA LEU A 88 -5.11 3.54 12.46
C LEU A 88 -5.38 4.50 13.62
N GLU A 89 -6.60 4.52 14.17
CA GLU A 89 -6.96 5.33 15.33
C GLU A 89 -6.05 5.00 16.53
N ASN A 90 -5.85 3.71 16.81
CA ASN A 90 -5.02 3.27 17.93
C ASN A 90 -3.54 3.59 17.77
N LEU A 91 -2.98 3.43 16.57
CA LEU A 91 -1.56 3.66 16.31
C LEU A 91 -1.23 5.15 16.14
N THR A 92 -2.19 5.97 15.73
CA THR A 92 -1.98 7.42 15.55
C THR A 92 -2.31 8.26 16.78
N LYS A 93 -2.97 7.70 17.81
CA LYS A 93 -3.48 8.43 18.99
C LYS A 93 -2.45 9.32 19.71
N ASN A 94 -1.17 8.94 19.69
CA ASN A 94 -0.10 9.65 20.38
C ASN A 94 0.67 10.63 19.47
N GLY A 95 0.25 10.79 18.20
CA GLY A 95 0.97 11.61 17.21
C GLY A 95 2.25 10.98 16.67
N ASN A 96 2.69 9.85 17.21
CA ASN A 96 3.86 9.11 16.77
C ASN A 96 3.43 7.96 15.86
N PHE A 97 3.35 8.23 14.55
CA PHE A 97 3.06 7.23 13.53
C PHE A 97 4.22 7.16 12.54
N SER A 98 4.74 5.96 12.34
CA SER A 98 5.89 5.67 11.48
C SER A 98 5.51 4.75 10.32
N ILE A 99 6.43 4.61 9.38
CA ILE A 99 6.31 3.61 8.30
C ILE A 99 6.16 2.18 8.87
N PHE A 100 6.82 1.86 9.99
CA PHE A 100 6.72 0.54 10.59
C PHE A 100 5.33 0.25 11.14
N ASP A 101 4.64 1.27 11.66
CA ASP A 101 3.26 1.15 12.10
C ASP A 101 2.35 0.85 10.91
N MET A 102 2.51 1.56 9.78
CA MET A 102 1.75 1.25 8.56
C MET A 102 2.05 -0.14 8.00
N ILE A 103 3.33 -0.56 7.98
CA ILE A 103 3.72 -1.92 7.57
C ILE A 103 3.07 -2.96 8.48
N SER A 104 3.01 -2.70 9.79
CA SER A 104 2.37 -3.61 10.75
C SER A 104 0.87 -3.77 10.48
N ILE A 105 0.17 -2.68 10.14
CA ILE A 105 -1.25 -2.71 9.75
C ILE A 105 -1.43 -3.54 8.48
N LEU A 106 -0.62 -3.29 7.45
CA LEU A 106 -0.72 -4.01 6.18
C LEU A 106 -0.40 -5.51 6.32
N ARG A 107 0.38 -5.89 7.33
CA ARG A 107 0.70 -7.28 7.68
C ARG A 107 -0.35 -7.96 8.57
N ASP A 108 -1.34 -7.23 9.09
CA ASP A 108 -2.30 -7.77 10.07
C ASP A 108 -3.31 -8.70 9.41
N ASP A 109 -3.13 -10.01 9.58
CA ASP A 109 -4.04 -11.05 9.10
C ASP A 109 -5.17 -11.36 10.09
N GLN A 110 -4.98 -11.11 11.38
CA GLN A 110 -6.00 -11.33 12.41
C GLN A 110 -7.18 -10.37 12.25
N ALA A 111 -6.88 -9.11 11.94
CA ALA A 111 -7.83 -8.06 11.64
C ALA A 111 -8.40 -8.17 10.22
N GLY A 112 -7.92 -9.12 9.41
CA GLY A 112 -8.36 -9.34 8.03
C GLY A 112 -7.86 -8.29 7.03
N ILE A 113 -6.82 -7.52 7.38
CA ILE A 113 -6.17 -6.56 6.45
C ILE A 113 -5.34 -7.35 5.42
N CYS A 114 -4.42 -8.18 5.89
CA CYS A 114 -3.65 -9.12 5.08
C CYS A 114 -4.45 -10.41 4.86
N VAL A 115 -4.84 -10.68 3.62
CA VAL A 115 -5.57 -11.90 3.25
C VAL A 115 -4.62 -12.86 2.55
N PHE A 116 -4.09 -13.83 3.28
CA PHE A 116 -3.17 -14.84 2.74
C PHE A 116 -3.90 -16.02 2.09
N ASP A 117 -4.79 -16.64 2.87
CA ASP A 117 -5.58 -17.78 2.45
C ASP A 117 -6.79 -17.34 1.63
N GLN A 118 -7.12 -18.10 0.59
CA GLN A 118 -8.21 -17.83 -0.36
C GLN A 118 -9.61 -18.02 0.28
N VAL A 119 -9.77 -17.80 1.58
CA VAL A 119 -11.00 -17.95 2.36
C VAL A 119 -12.18 -17.18 1.75
N ARG A 120 -11.91 -16.17 0.91
CA ARG A 120 -12.91 -15.35 0.22
C ARG A 120 -12.72 -15.27 -1.31
N GLY A 121 -11.92 -16.15 -1.90
CA GLY A 121 -11.54 -16.06 -3.33
C GLY A 121 -10.70 -14.82 -3.67
N VAL A 122 -10.24 -14.08 -2.66
CA VAL A 122 -9.37 -12.91 -2.76
C VAL A 122 -8.11 -13.14 -1.94
N ARG A 123 -7.02 -12.49 -2.34
CA ARG A 123 -5.72 -12.55 -1.68
C ARG A 123 -5.05 -11.19 -1.76
N THR A 124 -4.30 -10.80 -0.73
CA THR A 124 -3.37 -9.66 -0.80
C THR A 124 -2.23 -10.02 -1.74
N THR A 125 -2.26 -9.46 -2.96
CA THR A 125 -1.30 -9.75 -4.04
C THR A 125 -0.06 -8.89 -4.00
N SER A 126 -0.13 -7.75 -3.33
CA SER A 126 0.97 -6.82 -3.06
C SER A 126 0.52 -5.83 -1.98
N SER A 127 1.46 -5.08 -1.44
CA SER A 127 1.29 -4.02 -0.47
C SER A 127 2.33 -2.93 -0.73
N GLN A 128 1.92 -1.69 -0.46
CA GLN A 128 2.71 -0.49 -0.69
C GLN A 128 2.57 0.47 0.49
N VAL A 129 3.67 1.08 0.91
CA VAL A 129 3.67 2.27 1.76
C VAL A 129 4.41 3.37 1.02
N SER A 130 3.84 4.56 0.92
CA SER A 130 4.52 5.71 0.32
C SER A 130 4.75 6.76 1.38
N VAL A 131 5.96 7.30 1.45
CA VAL A 131 6.35 8.38 2.35
C VAL A 131 6.68 9.58 1.48
N LEU A 132 5.92 10.66 1.65
CA LEU A 132 6.13 11.93 0.95
C LEU A 132 6.75 12.93 1.92
N THR A 133 7.76 13.66 1.46
CA THR A 133 8.48 14.65 2.26
C THR A 133 8.28 16.05 1.69
N PRO A 134 7.60 16.97 2.39
CA PRO A 134 7.21 18.27 1.85
C PRO A 134 8.34 19.28 1.64
N ASN A 135 9.58 18.91 1.94
CA ASN A 135 10.67 19.86 1.97
C ASN A 135 11.34 19.97 0.60
N LYS A 136 11.00 21.04 -0.13
CA LYS A 136 11.53 21.46 -1.45
C LYS A 136 13.06 21.67 -1.50
N LYS A 137 13.78 21.47 -0.39
CA LYS A 137 15.25 21.51 -0.33
C LYS A 137 15.90 20.16 -0.62
N PHE A 138 15.14 19.06 -0.60
CA PHE A 138 15.68 17.73 -0.89
C PHE A 138 15.56 17.41 -2.38
N GLN A 139 16.47 16.59 -2.91
CA GLN A 139 16.35 16.06 -4.29
C GLN A 139 15.32 14.92 -4.40
N ILE A 140 14.82 14.42 -3.27
CA ILE A 140 13.90 13.28 -3.20
C ILE A 140 12.63 13.71 -2.50
N ASP A 141 11.53 13.78 -3.24
CA ASP A 141 10.22 14.18 -2.71
C ASP A 141 9.43 13.02 -2.09
N ALA A 142 9.77 11.79 -2.47
CA ALA A 142 9.03 10.58 -2.11
C ALA A 142 9.89 9.33 -2.14
N CYS A 143 9.58 8.39 -1.24
CA CYS A 143 10.00 6.99 -1.35
C CYS A 143 8.79 6.06 -1.23
N HIS A 144 8.73 5.07 -2.12
CA HIS A 144 7.68 4.07 -2.19
C HIS A 144 8.26 2.71 -1.79
N PHE A 145 7.70 2.10 -0.77
CA PHE A 145 8.09 0.79 -0.28
C PHE A 145 7.10 -0.24 -0.82
N LEU A 146 7.57 -1.12 -1.69
CA LEU A 146 6.74 -2.06 -2.46
C LEU A 146 7.13 -3.50 -2.12
N THR A 147 6.14 -4.33 -1.86
CA THR A 147 6.38 -5.77 -1.65
C THR A 147 6.56 -6.52 -2.98
N GLY A 148 5.81 -6.15 -4.03
CA GLY A 148 5.92 -6.79 -5.34
C GLY A 148 5.61 -8.29 -5.35
N THR A 149 5.01 -8.81 -4.28
CA THR A 149 4.69 -10.22 -4.05
C THR A 149 3.49 -10.33 -3.11
N PRO A 150 2.71 -11.43 -3.17
CA PRO A 150 1.62 -11.67 -2.23
C PRO A 150 2.11 -11.87 -0.80
N ASN A 151 1.21 -11.66 0.18
CA ASN A 151 1.49 -11.82 1.60
C ASN A 151 2.61 -10.90 2.14
N PRO A 152 2.29 -9.66 2.54
CA PRO A 152 3.27 -8.75 3.12
C PRO A 152 3.97 -9.28 4.38
N LYS A 153 3.41 -10.28 5.09
CA LYS A 153 4.08 -10.91 6.26
C LYS A 153 5.36 -11.68 5.87
N GLN A 154 5.41 -12.13 4.62
CA GLN A 154 6.47 -12.95 4.06
C GLN A 154 7.35 -12.18 3.08
N SER A 155 7.00 -10.92 2.79
CA SER A 155 7.63 -10.12 1.75
C SER A 155 8.35 -8.92 2.34
N LEU A 156 9.52 -8.59 1.78
CA LEU A 156 10.20 -7.33 2.08
C LEU A 156 9.47 -6.14 1.45
N PHE A 157 9.32 -5.05 2.20
CA PHE A 157 8.96 -3.72 1.71
C PHE A 157 10.19 -3.05 1.09
N LYS A 158 10.35 -3.19 -0.23
CA LYS A 158 11.53 -2.74 -0.96
C LYS A 158 11.42 -1.26 -1.31
N PRO A 159 12.41 -0.43 -0.97
CA PRO A 159 12.35 0.99 -1.30
C PRO A 159 12.51 1.23 -2.80
N PHE A 160 11.75 2.21 -3.29
CA PHE A 160 11.72 2.66 -4.67
C PHE A 160 11.62 4.18 -4.68
N ILE A 161 12.56 4.82 -5.36
CA ILE A 161 12.63 6.28 -5.50
C ILE A 161 12.62 6.58 -6.99
N PHE A 162 11.76 7.52 -7.41
CA PHE A 162 11.73 7.95 -8.80
C PHE A 162 13.01 8.73 -9.13
N SER A 163 13.68 8.34 -10.22
CA SER A 163 14.86 9.01 -10.76
C SER A 163 14.89 8.90 -12.29
N ASN A 164 15.78 9.65 -12.94
CA ASN A 164 15.89 9.64 -14.40
C ASN A 164 16.39 8.29 -14.97
N ASN A 165 17.14 7.53 -14.17
CA ASN A 165 17.88 6.35 -14.61
C ASN A 165 17.54 5.10 -13.77
N VAL A 166 16.32 4.98 -13.26
CA VAL A 166 15.90 3.83 -12.45
C VAL A 166 16.17 2.50 -13.17
N GLN A 167 16.86 1.59 -12.48
CA GLN A 167 17.19 0.25 -12.94
C GLN A 167 16.39 -0.79 -12.15
N LEU A 168 15.24 -1.19 -12.69
CA LEU A 168 14.37 -2.21 -12.05
C LEU A 168 14.92 -3.64 -12.14
N GLY A 169 15.78 -3.90 -13.12
CA GLY A 169 16.28 -5.23 -13.47
C GLY A 169 15.17 -6.22 -13.87
N PRO A 170 15.53 -7.50 -14.13
CA PRO A 170 14.59 -8.49 -14.67
C PRO A 170 13.79 -9.24 -13.59
N LEU A 171 14.13 -9.13 -12.30
CA LEU A 171 13.64 -10.04 -11.25
C LEU A 171 12.16 -9.84 -10.88
N THR A 172 11.59 -8.68 -11.22
CA THR A 172 10.16 -8.35 -11.05
C THR A 172 9.42 -8.28 -12.39
N VAL A 173 10.09 -8.59 -13.50
CA VAL A 173 9.48 -8.59 -14.83
C VAL A 173 8.94 -9.98 -15.12
N SER A 174 7.64 -10.05 -15.42
CA SER A 174 7.02 -11.31 -15.82
C SER A 174 7.39 -11.64 -17.27
N SER A 175 7.62 -12.92 -17.57
CA SER A 175 7.88 -13.37 -18.94
C SER A 175 6.76 -12.92 -19.91
N PRO A 176 7.07 -12.64 -21.19
CA PRO A 176 6.07 -12.34 -22.20
C PRO A 176 5.03 -13.46 -22.32
N GLU A 177 3.80 -13.10 -22.64
CA GLU A 177 2.65 -14.01 -22.74
C GLU A 177 2.84 -15.12 -23.78
N GLU A 178 3.61 -14.83 -24.83
CA GLU A 178 3.92 -15.76 -25.92
C GLU A 178 4.80 -16.95 -25.49
N VAL A 179 5.40 -16.91 -24.29
CA VAL A 179 6.43 -17.87 -23.86
C VAL A 179 5.94 -18.86 -22.80
N VAL A 180 5.06 -18.46 -21.87
CA VAL A 180 4.61 -19.33 -20.76
C VAL A 180 3.16 -19.03 -20.35
N SER A 181 2.36 -20.07 -20.12
CA SER A 181 0.96 -19.96 -19.66
C SER A 181 0.80 -19.35 -18.27
N GLN A 182 1.85 -19.36 -17.44
CA GLN A 182 1.91 -18.71 -16.13
C GLN A 182 3.01 -17.65 -16.13
N ARG A 183 2.61 -16.38 -16.19
CA ARG A 183 3.50 -15.21 -16.21
C ARG A 183 4.02 -14.91 -14.80
N ILE A 184 4.94 -15.72 -14.31
CA ILE A 184 5.54 -15.59 -12.98
C ILE A 184 6.92 -14.93 -13.12
N HIS A 185 7.14 -13.81 -12.44
CA HIS A 185 8.45 -13.17 -12.38
C HIS A 185 9.38 -13.88 -11.37
N PRO A 186 10.72 -13.78 -11.52
CA PRO A 186 11.70 -14.50 -10.69
C PRO A 186 11.52 -14.34 -9.18
N LEU A 187 11.22 -13.13 -8.68
CA LEU A 187 10.95 -12.91 -7.26
C LEU A 187 9.74 -13.72 -6.75
N TYR A 188 8.63 -13.73 -7.50
CA TYR A 188 7.45 -14.51 -7.08
C TYR A 188 7.71 -16.02 -7.18
N ALA A 189 8.50 -16.47 -8.16
CA ALA A 189 8.95 -17.86 -8.24
C ALA A 189 9.83 -18.25 -7.04
N ALA A 190 10.66 -17.35 -6.51
CA ALA A 190 11.46 -17.59 -5.32
C ALA A 190 10.57 -17.79 -4.08
N HIS A 191 9.57 -16.92 -3.90
CA HIS A 191 8.55 -17.06 -2.84
C HIS A 191 7.80 -18.39 -2.90
N GLN A 192 7.43 -18.85 -4.10
CA GLN A 192 6.75 -20.14 -4.28
C GLN A 192 7.64 -21.35 -3.96
N LYS A 193 8.96 -21.22 -4.17
CA LYS A 193 9.95 -22.29 -3.91
C LYS A 193 10.49 -22.26 -2.48
N ALA A 194 10.31 -21.15 -1.76
CA ALA A 194 10.81 -20.97 -0.41
C ALA A 194 10.17 -22.00 0.54
N LYS A 195 11.02 -22.68 1.32
CA LYS A 195 10.58 -23.53 2.44
C LYS A 195 10.46 -22.64 3.67
N TRP A 196 9.29 -22.03 3.87
CA TRP A 196 9.06 -20.99 4.89
C TRP A 196 9.37 -21.42 6.33
N GLU A 197 9.32 -22.73 6.61
CA GLU A 197 9.76 -23.32 7.88
C GLU A 197 11.26 -23.21 8.13
N ASN A 198 12.06 -23.03 7.07
CA ASN A 198 13.51 -22.88 7.11
C ASN A 198 13.98 -21.44 6.88
N VAL A 199 13.11 -20.52 6.47
CA VAL A 199 13.50 -19.13 6.26
C VAL A 199 13.79 -18.47 7.61
N ASP A 200 14.94 -17.79 7.71
CA ASP A 200 15.27 -16.98 8.88
C ASP A 200 14.45 -15.68 8.86
N HIS A 201 13.22 -15.75 9.39
CA HIS A 201 12.29 -14.62 9.46
C HIS A 201 12.87 -13.43 10.21
N LYS A 202 13.71 -13.68 11.23
CA LYS A 202 14.33 -12.59 11.99
C LYS A 202 15.32 -11.84 11.12
N ARG A 203 16.20 -12.56 10.42
CA ARG A 203 17.15 -11.93 9.50
C ARG A 203 16.45 -11.17 8.36
N LEU A 204 15.33 -11.69 7.85
CA LEU A 204 14.52 -11.00 6.85
C LEU A 204 13.96 -9.67 7.40
N GLN A 205 13.43 -9.68 8.63
CA GLN A 205 12.90 -8.49 9.30
C GLN A 205 13.99 -7.49 9.69
N ASP A 206 15.13 -7.96 10.18
CA ASP A 206 16.28 -7.13 10.53
C ASP A 206 16.81 -6.41 9.26
N PHE A 207 16.96 -7.13 8.14
CA PHE A 207 17.35 -6.56 6.85
C PHE A 207 16.35 -5.51 6.35
N GLU A 208 15.05 -5.79 6.44
CA GLU A 208 14.01 -4.81 6.11
C GLU A 208 14.10 -3.55 6.97
N HIS A 209 14.25 -3.73 8.28
CA HIS A 209 14.27 -2.65 9.25
C HIS A 209 15.47 -1.73 9.01
N GLU A 210 16.66 -2.31 8.85
CA GLU A 210 17.89 -1.58 8.56
C GLU A 210 17.77 -0.78 7.26
N GLY A 211 17.30 -1.40 6.18
CA GLY A 211 17.12 -0.75 4.88
C GLY A 211 16.09 0.39 4.94
N ILE A 212 14.96 0.19 5.61
CA ILE A 212 13.96 1.25 5.80
C ILE A 212 14.54 2.40 6.63
N MET A 213 15.22 2.11 7.74
CA MET A 213 15.81 3.14 8.60
C MET A 213 16.86 3.97 7.85
N GLU A 214 17.72 3.32 7.06
CA GLU A 214 18.70 4.00 6.22
C GLU A 214 18.01 5.00 5.28
N ILE A 215 16.99 4.57 4.53
CA ILE A 215 16.28 5.42 3.58
C ILE A 215 15.54 6.56 4.30
N ILE A 216 14.82 6.27 5.39
CA ILE A 216 14.09 7.30 6.15
C ILE A 216 15.06 8.33 6.75
N ASN A 217 16.24 7.91 7.23
CA ASN A 217 17.25 8.84 7.75
C ASN A 217 17.80 9.73 6.63
N LYS A 218 18.06 9.18 5.44
CA LYS A 218 18.51 9.96 4.27
C LYS A 218 17.46 10.95 3.78
N LEU A 219 16.19 10.56 3.75
CA LEU A 219 15.06 11.46 3.42
C LEU A 219 14.92 12.64 4.41
N LYS A 220 15.40 12.47 5.65
CA LYS A 220 15.41 13.54 6.66
C LYS A 220 16.70 14.38 6.64
N SER A 221 17.79 13.86 6.09
CA SER A 221 19.09 14.52 6.09
C SER A 221 19.17 15.62 5.02
N PHE A 222 19.81 16.75 5.37
CA PHE A 222 20.05 17.91 4.48
C PHE A 222 21.24 17.73 3.54
N GLU A 223 21.83 16.54 3.49
CA GLU A 223 22.97 16.27 2.63
C GLU A 223 22.53 16.13 1.17
N ASP A 224 23.45 16.47 0.26
CA ASP A 224 23.24 16.42 -1.18
C ASP A 224 23.12 14.96 -1.63
N ASN A 225 21.91 14.41 -1.48
CA ASN A 225 21.58 13.04 -1.86
C ASN A 225 21.56 12.97 -3.39
N ASN A 226 22.70 12.68 -4.00
CA ASN A 226 22.75 12.40 -5.43
C ASN A 226 21.77 11.25 -5.75
N VAL A 227 20.69 11.55 -6.47
CA VAL A 227 19.63 10.60 -6.79
C VAL A 227 20.17 9.40 -7.58
N ASP A 228 21.30 9.56 -8.28
CA ASP A 228 22.01 8.50 -9.01
C ASP A 228 22.43 7.35 -8.08
N THR A 229 22.58 7.59 -6.77
CA THR A 229 22.91 6.54 -5.79
C THR A 229 21.76 5.55 -5.53
N TYR A 230 20.56 5.82 -6.03
CA TYR A 230 19.38 4.98 -5.82
C TYR A 230 18.87 4.29 -7.10
N GLU A 231 19.60 4.39 -8.21
CA GLU A 231 19.19 3.80 -9.49
C GLU A 231 18.86 2.30 -9.38
N THR A 232 19.69 1.54 -8.64
CA THR A 232 19.53 0.09 -8.47
C THR A 232 18.84 -0.29 -7.16
N LEU A 233 18.46 0.68 -6.32
CA LEU A 233 17.99 0.44 -4.94
C LEU A 233 16.91 -0.64 -4.84
N PHE A 234 15.89 -0.52 -5.69
CA PHE A 234 14.79 -1.49 -5.72
C PHE A 234 15.27 -2.87 -6.16
N TYR A 235 16.05 -2.93 -7.24
CA TYR A 235 16.60 -4.18 -7.79
C TYR A 235 17.49 -4.90 -6.78
N ASP A 236 18.39 -4.17 -6.11
CA ASP A 236 19.31 -4.73 -5.13
C ASP A 236 18.55 -5.33 -3.95
N THR A 237 17.49 -4.65 -3.50
CA THR A 237 16.62 -5.16 -2.42
C THR A 237 15.83 -6.40 -2.88
N VAL A 238 15.35 -6.45 -4.13
CA VAL A 238 14.72 -7.66 -4.71
C VAL A 238 15.72 -8.82 -4.75
N SER A 239 16.95 -8.56 -5.22
CA SER A 239 17.99 -9.58 -5.32
C SER A 239 18.35 -10.14 -3.93
N ALA A 240 18.50 -9.26 -2.95
CA ALA A 240 18.77 -9.64 -1.56
C ALA A 240 17.66 -10.51 -0.97
N GLU A 241 16.38 -10.18 -1.19
CA GLU A 241 15.26 -11.03 -0.73
C GLU A 241 15.34 -12.43 -1.32
N ILE A 242 15.60 -12.56 -2.63
CA ILE A 242 15.69 -13.87 -3.28
C ILE A 242 16.80 -14.72 -2.65
N GLU A 243 17.95 -14.12 -2.32
CA GLU A 243 19.03 -14.84 -1.64
C GLU A 243 18.63 -15.23 -0.20
N LEU A 244 18.03 -14.31 0.57
CA LEU A 244 17.56 -14.59 1.93
C LEU A 244 16.51 -15.72 1.97
N LEU A 245 15.67 -15.86 0.93
CA LEU A 245 14.71 -16.95 0.81
C LEU A 245 15.34 -18.31 0.46
N ARG A 246 16.54 -18.30 -0.15
CA ARG A 246 17.28 -19.53 -0.50
C ARG A 246 18.14 -20.03 0.65
N GLU A 247 18.68 -19.11 1.46
CA GLU A 247 19.54 -19.47 2.58
C GLU A 247 18.81 -20.40 3.56
N HIS A 248 19.53 -21.41 4.05
CA HIS A 248 19.04 -22.31 5.09
C HIS A 248 19.68 -21.92 6.41
N PRO A 249 18.99 -22.09 7.55
CA PRO A 249 19.58 -21.79 8.84
C PRO A 249 20.85 -22.62 8.95
N CYS A 250 21.99 -21.97 9.11
CA CYS A 250 23.25 -22.66 9.38
C CYS A 250 22.97 -23.62 10.54
N THR A 251 22.93 -24.92 10.26
CA THR A 251 22.89 -25.95 11.30
C THR A 251 24.04 -25.62 12.23
N LYS A 252 23.72 -25.17 13.45
CA LYS A 252 24.73 -24.95 14.49
C LYS A 252 25.53 -26.24 14.55
N ARG A 253 26.79 -26.19 14.12
CA ARG A 253 27.73 -27.29 14.37
C ARG A 253 27.82 -27.42 15.88
N SER A 254 27.21 -28.48 16.39
CA SER A 254 27.34 -28.95 17.77
C SER A 254 28.79 -29.28 18.07
#